data_AF-A0AAX0HDU2-F1
#
_entry.id   AF-A0AAX0HDU2-F1
#
_cell.length_a   1.000
_cell.length_b   1.000
_cell.length_c   1.000
_cell.angle_alpha   90.00
_cell.angle_beta   90.00
_cell.angle_gamma   90.00
#
_symmetry.space_group_name_H-M   'P 1'
#
loop_
_entity.id
_entity.type
_entity.pdbx_description
1 polymer ?
#
loop_
_entity_poly.entity_id
_entity_poly.type
_entity_poly.pdbx_seq_one_letter_code
_entity_poly.pdbx_strand_id
1 'polypeptide(L)'
;MIKVSNIFNILHNAVESQNLGNKISQSQMAERLGVSMRTYQDWRLGTTSPQAAMAICKMLCELDDEEALHTIKKIKKALGNRFE
;
A
#
# COMPACT_ATOMS: atom_id res chain seq x y z
N MET A 1 8.12 1.93 -17.97
CA MET A 1 8.40 1.18 -16.74
C MET A 1 7.59 1.79 -15.60
N ILE A 2 6.89 0.99 -14.80
CA ILE A 2 6.07 1.47 -13.67
C ILE A 2 6.98 2.04 -12.56
N LYS A 3 6.61 3.19 -11.97
CA LYS A 3 7.30 3.77 -10.79
C LYS A 3 6.61 3.33 -9.50
N VAL A 4 7.34 3.37 -8.37
CA VAL A 4 6.77 3.05 -7.05
C VAL A 4 5.60 3.97 -6.70
N SER A 5 5.64 5.25 -7.08
CA SER A 5 4.54 6.19 -6.85
C SER A 5 3.25 5.79 -7.60
N ASN A 6 3.35 5.19 -8.80
CA ASN A 6 2.19 4.66 -9.50
C ASN A 6 1.54 3.53 -8.69
N ILE A 7 2.34 2.58 -8.18
CA ILE A 7 1.86 1.47 -7.35
C ILE A 7 1.23 2.02 -6.07
N PHE A 8 1.87 2.99 -5.42
CA PHE A 8 1.37 3.61 -4.19
C PHE A 8 0.01 4.29 -4.41
N ASN A 9 -0.18 4.99 -5.52
CA ASN A 9 -1.46 5.62 -5.86
C ASN A 9 -2.55 4.59 -6.21
N ILE A 10 -2.22 3.47 -6.87
CA ILE A 10 -3.16 2.37 -7.12
C ILE A 10 -3.67 1.81 -5.78
N LEU A 11 -2.74 1.53 -4.85
CA LEU A 11 -3.09 1.01 -3.52
C LEU A 11 -3.91 2.01 -2.70
N HIS A 12 -3.54 3.30 -2.70
CA HIS A 12 -4.33 4.34 -2.03
C HIS A 12 -5.77 4.36 -2.52
N ASN A 13 -5.98 4.39 -3.84
CA ASN A 13 -7.30 4.42 -4.45
C ASN A 13 -8.10 3.14 -4.14
N ALA A 14 -7.45 1.97 -4.13
CA ALA A 14 -8.09 0.70 -3.78
C ALA A 14 -8.54 0.66 -2.32
N VAL A 15 -7.76 1.22 -1.39
CA VAL A 15 -8.17 1.31 0.02
C VAL A 15 -9.31 2.32 0.19
N GLU A 16 -9.27 3.45 -0.53
CA GLU A 16 -10.36 4.43 -0.50
C GLU A 16 -11.67 3.86 -1.06
N SER A 17 -11.63 3.09 -2.16
CA SER A 17 -12.83 2.52 -2.76
C SER A 17 -13.53 1.50 -1.86
N GLN A 18 -12.80 0.82 -0.98
CA GLN A 18 -13.36 -0.10 0.02
C GLN A 18 -14.06 0.63 1.18
N ASN A 19 -13.81 1.93 1.37
CA ASN A 19 -14.41 2.72 2.44
C ASN A 19 -15.81 3.26 2.07
N LEU A 20 -16.63 2.46 1.36
CA LEU A 20 -17.98 2.82 0.90
C LEU A 20 -18.04 4.15 0.11
N GLY A 21 -16.96 4.51 -0.58
CA GLY A 21 -16.84 5.77 -1.31
C GLY A 21 -16.53 7.00 -0.45
N ASN A 22 -16.33 6.85 0.86
CA ASN A 22 -15.86 7.93 1.71
C ASN A 22 -14.36 8.17 1.51
N LYS A 23 -14.00 9.38 1.10
CA LYS A 23 -12.59 9.80 0.96
C LYS A 23 -11.83 9.55 2.27
N ILE A 24 -10.69 8.89 2.18
CA ILE A 24 -9.75 8.78 3.30
C ILE A 24 -8.71 9.88 3.10
N SER A 25 -8.52 10.72 4.10
CA SER A 25 -7.52 11.78 3.98
C SER A 25 -6.10 11.19 3.88
N GLN A 26 -5.20 11.92 3.24
CA GLN A 26 -3.78 11.52 3.22
C GLN A 26 -3.19 11.44 4.63
N SER A 27 -3.67 12.27 5.58
CA SER A 27 -3.25 12.22 6.97
C SER A 27 -3.69 10.93 7.67
N GLN A 28 -4.93 10.48 7.46
CA GLN A 28 -5.42 9.22 8.01
C GLN A 28 -4.66 8.02 7.43
N MET A 29 -4.36 8.02 6.13
CA MET A 29 -3.54 6.96 5.53
C MET A 29 -2.11 6.96 6.06
N ALA A 30 -1.51 8.15 6.25
CA ALA A 30 -0.17 8.27 6.83
C ALA A 30 -0.13 7.70 8.26
N GLU A 31 -1.14 8.02 9.07
CA GLU A 31 -1.31 7.48 10.42
C GLU A 31 -1.44 5.95 10.42
N ARG A 32 -2.29 5.37 9.56
CA ARG A 32 -2.43 3.91 9.39
C ARG A 32 -1.13 3.22 9.01
N LEU A 33 -0.27 3.89 8.25
CA LEU A 33 1.03 3.37 7.83
C LEU A 33 2.16 3.67 8.84
N GLY A 34 1.89 4.41 9.91
CA GLY A 34 2.88 4.79 10.92
C GLY A 34 3.95 5.75 10.39
N VAL A 35 3.61 6.60 9.41
CA VAL A 35 4.53 7.57 8.80
C VAL A 35 4.01 9.00 8.91
N SER A 36 4.90 9.98 8.76
CA SER A 36 4.48 11.38 8.72
C SER A 36 3.64 11.68 7.47
N MET A 37 2.75 12.68 7.55
CA MET A 37 1.98 13.16 6.39
C MET A 37 2.89 13.59 5.22
N ARG A 38 4.04 14.20 5.53
CA ARG A 38 5.04 14.59 4.52
C ARG A 38 5.60 13.37 3.79
N THR A 39 6.01 12.34 4.54
CA THR A 39 6.51 11.08 3.96
C THR A 39 5.47 10.45 3.02
N TYR A 40 4.21 10.42 3.43
CA TYR A 40 3.11 9.91 2.61
C TYR A 40 2.93 10.71 1.32
N GLN A 41 2.97 12.05 1.41
CA GLN A 41 2.89 12.94 0.25
C GLN A 41 4.06 12.73 -0.72
N ASP A 42 5.28 12.66 -0.20
CA ASP A 42 6.49 12.46 -1.01
C ASP A 42 6.41 11.13 -1.77
N TRP A 43 5.88 10.07 -1.16
CA TRP A 43 5.67 8.78 -1.82
C TRP A 43 4.60 8.84 -2.91
N ARG A 44 3.49 9.55 -2.68
CA ARG A 44 2.44 9.75 -3.70
C ARG A 44 2.93 10.54 -4.90
N LEU A 45 3.70 11.60 -4.67
CA LEU A 45 4.28 12.46 -5.71
C LEU A 45 5.50 11.81 -6.38
N GLY A 46 6.11 10.83 -5.73
CA GLY A 46 7.33 10.15 -6.21
C GLY A 46 8.61 10.95 -5.97
N THR A 47 8.59 11.93 -5.05
CA THR A 47 9.77 12.67 -4.58
C THR A 47 10.76 11.74 -3.90
N THR A 48 10.24 10.84 -3.07
CA THR A 48 10.99 9.73 -2.46
C THR A 48 10.18 8.44 -2.63
N SER A 49 10.77 7.30 -2.34
CA SER A 49 10.06 6.01 -2.36
C SER A 49 10.63 5.05 -1.32
N PRO A 50 9.81 4.12 -0.78
CA PRO A 50 10.33 3.06 0.07
C PRO A 50 11.29 2.17 -0.73
N GLN A 51 12.50 1.98 -0.23
CA GLN A 51 13.62 1.36 -0.94
C GLN A 51 13.32 -0.06 -1.45
N ALA A 52 12.54 -0.86 -0.71
CA ALA A 52 12.21 -2.24 -1.06
C ALA A 52 10.85 -2.44 -1.75
N ALA A 53 10.03 -1.37 -1.91
CA ALA A 53 8.65 -1.51 -2.38
C ALA A 53 8.55 -2.19 -3.75
N MET A 54 9.41 -1.79 -4.70
CA MET A 54 9.39 -2.37 -6.05
C MET A 54 9.70 -3.87 -6.04
N ALA A 55 10.69 -4.30 -5.24
CA ALA A 55 11.06 -5.71 -5.15
C ALA A 55 9.93 -6.55 -4.54
N ILE A 56 9.30 -6.06 -3.47
CA ILE A 56 8.15 -6.73 -2.83
C ILE A 56 6.99 -6.86 -3.81
N CYS A 57 6.63 -5.80 -4.53
CA CYS A 57 5.54 -5.86 -5.51
C CYS A 57 5.83 -6.83 -6.65
N LYS A 58 7.08 -6.90 -7.13
CA LYS A 58 7.47 -7.88 -8.16
C LYS A 58 7.29 -9.31 -7.67
N MET A 59 7.80 -9.63 -6.48
CA MET A 59 7.64 -10.98 -5.90
C MET A 59 6.17 -11.35 -5.70
N LEU A 60 5.33 -10.41 -5.28
CA LEU A 60 3.89 -10.65 -5.16
C LEU A 60 3.22 -10.91 -6.52
N CYS A 61 3.66 -10.23 -7.58
CA CYS A 61 3.13 -10.41 -8.95
C CYS A 61 3.68 -11.64 -9.68
N GLU A 62 4.68 -12.34 -9.13
CA GLU A 62 5.17 -13.62 -9.67
C GLU A 62 4.31 -14.81 -9.22
N LEU A 63 3.49 -14.62 -8.19
CA LEU A 63 2.57 -15.63 -7.68
C LEU A 63 1.32 -15.70 -8.57
N ASP A 64 0.74 -16.89 -8.70
CA ASP A 64 -0.61 -17.03 -9.25
C ASP A 64 -1.67 -16.43 -8.30
N ASP A 65 -2.89 -16.27 -8.79
CA ASP A 65 -3.97 -15.59 -8.06
C ASP A 65 -4.28 -16.23 -6.70
N GLU A 66 -4.22 -17.56 -6.60
CA GLU A 66 -4.52 -18.30 -5.37
C GLU A 66 -3.41 -18.12 -4.34
N GLU A 67 -2.14 -18.29 -4.74
CA GLU A 67 -0.99 -18.15 -3.86
C GLU A 67 -0.74 -16.69 -3.47
N ALA A 68 -1.01 -15.73 -4.36
CA ALA A 68 -0.98 -14.31 -4.04
C ALA A 68 -1.96 -13.98 -2.92
N LEU A 69 -3.21 -14.45 -3.03
CA LEU A 69 -4.23 -14.22 -2.00
C LEU A 69 -3.87 -14.90 -0.67
N HIS A 70 -3.38 -16.14 -0.71
CA HIS A 70 -2.93 -16.86 0.48
C HIS A 70 -1.77 -16.15 1.18
N THR A 71 -0.79 -15.70 0.42
CA THR A 71 0.38 -14.96 0.92
C THR A 71 -0.04 -13.63 1.55
N ILE A 72 -0.93 -12.87 0.91
CA ILE A 72 -1.47 -11.62 1.48
C ILE A 72 -2.20 -11.89 2.80
N LYS A 73 -3.00 -12.96 2.90
CA LYS A 73 -3.67 -13.35 4.16
C LYS A 73 -2.67 -13.69 5.27
N LYS A 74 -1.58 -14.40 4.96
CA LYS A 74 -0.49 -14.68 5.91
C LYS A 74 0.19 -13.39 6.39
N ILE A 75 0.52 -12.49 5.47
CA ILE A 75 1.12 -11.18 5.80
C ILE A 75 0.17 -10.37 6.69
N LYS A 76 -1.13 -10.30 6.36
CA LYS A 76 -2.13 -9.62 7.18
C LYS A 76 -2.15 -10.17 8.61
N LYS A 77 -2.13 -11.49 8.77
CA LYS A 77 -2.08 -12.14 10.09
C LYS A 77 -0.80 -11.78 10.85
N ALA A 78 0.35 -11.75 10.17
CA ALA A 78 1.65 -11.44 10.78
C ALA A 78 1.77 -9.97 11.22
N LEU A 79 1.14 -9.04 10.50
CA LEU A 79 1.14 -7.62 10.86
C LEU A 79 0.26 -7.29 12.08
N GLY A 80 -0.55 -8.25 12.55
CA GLY A 80 -1.62 -8.01 13.52
C GLY A 80 -2.74 -7.16 12.90
N ASN A 81 -3.97 -7.22 13.42
CA ASN A 81 -5.10 -6.40 12.96
C ASN A 81 -4.88 -4.89 13.23
N ARG A 82 -3.83 -4.27 12.67
CA ARG A 82 -3.52 -2.84 12.77
C ARG A 82 -4.42 -1.94 11.91
N PHE A 83 -5.42 -2.53 11.25
CA PHE A 83 -6.31 -1.86 10.32
C PHE A 83 -7.81 -2.06 10.66
N GLU A 84 -8.11 -2.62 11.84
CA GLU A 84 -9.47 -2.67 12.41
C GLU A 84 -9.64 -1.60 13.48
#